data_AF-R6XJK9-F1
#
_entry.id   AF-R6XJK9-F1
#
_cell.length_a   1.000
_cell.length_b   1.000
_cell.length_c   1.000
_cell.angle_alpha   90.00
_cell.angle_beta   90.00
_cell.angle_gamma   90.00
#
_symmetry.space_group_name_H-M   'P 1'
#
loop_
_entity.id
_entity.type
_entity.pdbx_description
1 polymer ?
#
loop_
_entity_poly.entity_id
_entity_poly.type
_entity_poly.pdbx_seq_one_letter_code
_entity_poly.pdbx_strand_id
1 'polypeptide(L)' 'MELKEILHRVDHTLLAQTASWEEVKALCEDALKYETASVCIRGKRCSG' A
#
# COMPACT_ATOMS: atom_id res chain seq x y z
N MET A 1 4.49 7.74 -21.86
CA MET A 1 3.91 7.00 -20.72
C MET A 1 3.50 8.03 -19.71
N GLU A 2 2.19 8.16 -19.48
CA GLU A 2 1.67 9.03 -18.43
C GLU A 2 1.99 8.43 -17.06
N LEU A 3 2.30 9.26 -16.07
CA LEU A 3 2.65 8.81 -14.71
C LEU A 3 1.57 7.87 -14.11
N LYS A 4 0.30 8.12 -14.45
CA LYS A 4 -0.85 7.30 -14.04
C LYS A 4 -0.77 5.86 -14.56
N GLU A 5 -0.33 5.65 -15.80
CA GLU A 5 -0.18 4.30 -16.37
C GLU A 5 0.94 3.49 -15.70
N ILE A 6 1.95 4.17 -15.18
CA ILE A 6 3.05 3.54 -14.44
C ILE A 6 2.54 3.13 -13.06
N LEU A 7 1.88 4.05 -12.34
CA LEU A 7 1.31 3.79 -11.02
C LEU A 7 0.24 2.67 -11.05
N HIS A 8 -0.52 2.58 -12.14
CA HIS A 8 -1.52 1.51 -12.32
C HIS A 8 -0.92 0.11 -12.55
N ARG A 9 0.39 0.03 -12.86
CA ARG A 9 1.10 -1.25 -13.04
C ARG A 9 2.04 -1.59 -11.88
N VAL A 10 2.14 -0.72 -10.87
CA VAL A 10 3.05 -0.87 -9.74
C VAL A 10 2.27 -1.21 -8.48
N ASP A 11 2.76 -2.19 -7.73
CA ASP A 11 2.21 -2.58 -6.44
C ASP A 11 2.86 -1.80 -5.30
N HIS A 12 2.06 -1.11 -4.50
CA HIS A 12 2.56 -0.48 -3.27
C HIS A 12 2.89 -1.56 -2.24
N THR A 13 4.18 -1.82 -2.06
CA THR A 13 4.68 -2.88 -1.18
C THR A 13 5.30 -2.30 0.08
N LEU A 14 4.68 -2.54 1.23
CA LEU A 14 5.19 -2.15 2.56
C LEU A 14 5.73 -3.39 3.29
N LEU A 15 7.06 -3.57 3.23
CA LEU A 15 7.78 -4.68 3.88
C LEU A 15 8.21 -4.38 5.33
N ALA A 16 7.87 -3.20 5.84
CA ALA A 16 8.26 -2.73 7.17
C ALA A 16 7.70 -3.64 8.27
N GLN A 17 8.58 -4.17 9.11
CA GLN A 17 8.24 -5.13 10.17
C GLN A 17 7.46 -4.50 11.34
N THR A 18 7.39 -3.18 11.39
CA THR A 18 6.73 -2.36 12.42
C THR A 18 5.57 -1.54 11.86
N ALA A 19 5.01 -1.93 10.71
CA ALA A 19 3.89 -1.24 10.11
C ALA A 19 2.72 -1.15 11.11
N SER A 20 2.41 0.06 11.56
CA SER A 20 1.28 0.34 12.44
C SER A 20 -0.01 0.39 11.63
N TRP A 21 -1.15 0.13 12.26
CA TRP A 21 -2.45 0.17 11.56
C TRP A 21 -2.73 1.53 10.90
N GLU A 22 -2.26 2.61 11.49
CA GLU A 22 -2.36 3.97 10.93
C GLU A 22 -1.59 4.11 9.61
N GLU A 23 -0.39 3.54 9.52
CA GLU A 23 0.41 3.55 8.29
C GLU A 23 -0.24 2.68 7.21
N VAL A 24 -0.81 1.55 7.59
CA VAL A 24 -1.58 0.68 6.69
C VAL A 24 -2.80 1.42 6.12
N LYS A 25 -3.54 2.14 6.98
CA LYS A 25 -4.71 2.91 6.56
C LYS A 25 -4.32 4.03 5.60
N ALA A 26 -3.29 4.80 5.93
CA ALA A 26 -2.79 5.87 5.06
C ALA A 26 -2.33 5.32 3.69
N LEU A 27 -1.62 4.18 3.68
CA LEU A 27 -1.16 3.52 2.46
C LEU A 27 -2.34 3.06 1.58
N CYS A 28 -3.39 2.51 2.19
CA CYS A 28 -4.61 2.13 1.49
C CYS A 28 -5.36 3.35 0.91
N GLU A 29 -5.42 4.46 1.64
CA GLU A 29 -6.02 5.71 1.15
C GLU A 29 -5.22 6.29 -0.03
N ASP A 30 -3.89 6.26 0.05
CA ASP A 30 -3.02 6.67 -1.06
C ASP A 30 -3.16 5.76 -2.28
N ALA A 31 -3.25 4.45 -2.07
CA ALA A 31 -3.47 3.49 -3.15
C ALA A 31 -4.79 3.73 -3.90
N LEU A 32 -5.84 4.13 -3.19
CA LEU A 32 -7.11 4.55 -3.80
C LEU A 32 -6.96 5.86 -4.58
N LYS A 33 -6.20 6.82 -4.03
CA LYS A 33 -5.95 8.12 -4.67
C LYS A 33 -5.14 8.01 -5.97
N TYR A 34 -4.19 7.07 -6.01
CA TYR A 34 -3.31 6.85 -7.17
C TYR A 34 -3.74 5.66 -8.04
N GLU A 35 -4.87 5.02 -7.73
CA GLU A 35 -5.43 3.85 -8.43
C GLU A 35 -4.35 2.79 -8.71
N THR A 36 -3.54 2.47 -7.70
CA THR A 36 -2.47 1.47 -7.84
C THR A 36 -3.05 0.07 -7.90
N ALA A 37 -2.38 -0.85 -8.59
CA ALA A 37 -2.90 -2.20 -8.87
C ALA A 37 -3.27 -2.99 -7.62
N SER A 38 -2.38 -2.98 -6.61
CA SER A 38 -2.64 -3.60 -5.32
C SER A 38 -1.75 -3.01 -4.22
N VAL A 39 -2.13 -3.25 -2.97
CA VAL A 39 -1.35 -2.90 -1.79
C VAL A 39 -0.92 -4.18 -1.09
N CYS A 40 0.39 -4.39 -1.00
CA CYS A 40 0.98 -5.57 -0.38
C CYS A 40 1.58 -5.19 0.97
N ILE A 41 0.96 -5.63 2.06
CA ILE A 41 1.30 -5.24 3.42
C ILE A 41 1.74 -6.48 4.20
N ARG A 42 2.97 -6.49 4.73
CA ARG A 42 3.38 -7.50 5.71
C ARG A 42 2.98 -7.08 7.12
N GLY A 43 1.72 -7.30 7.47
CA GLY A 43 1.25 -7.12 8.84
C GLY A 43 1.86 -8.19 9.76
N LYS A 44 2.48 -7.78 10.87
CA LYS A 44 2.57 -8.67 12.02
C LYS A 44 1.14 -9.05 12.39
N ARG A 45 0.91 -10.34 12.65
CA ARG A 45 -0.37 -10.91 13.13
C ARG A 45 -1.14 -9.86 13.92
N CYS A 46 -2.41 -9.64 13.56
CA CYS A 46 -3.41 -9.14 14.51
C CYS A 46 -3.29 -10.02 15.76
N SER A 47 -2.45 -9.58 16.69
CA SER A 47 -2.24 -10.22 17.97
C SER A 47 -3.29 -9.53 18.81
N GLY A 48 -4.50 -10.09 18.75
CA GLY A 48 -5.57 -9.72 19.66
C GLY A 48 -5.20 -10.02 21.10
#